data_AF-G2GZF2-F1
#
_entry.id   AF-G2GZF2-F1
#
_cell.length_a   1.000
_cell.length_b   1.000
_cell.length_c   1.000
_cell.angle_alpha   90.00
_cell.angle_beta   90.00
_cell.angle_gamma   90.00
#
_symmetry.space_group_name_H-M   'P 1'
#
loop_
_entity.id
_entity.type
_entity.pdbx_description
1 polymer ?
#
loop_
_entity_poly.entity_id
_entity_poly.type
_entity_poly.pdbx_seq_one_letter_code
_entity_poly.pdbx_strand_id
1 'polypeptide(L)'
;MLIIVSGRSGSGKSVALHALEDMGFYCVDNLPIVLLPQLVDTLIESNSSAAISIDIRNMPESPETFAQAIKKLPVKFSSRLLFLDADSKLFSRQLTNNF
;
A
#
# COMPACT_ATOMS: atom_id res chain seq x y z
N MET A 1 0.58 -11.61 -2.15
CA MET A 1 0.49 -10.76 -0.93
C MET A 1 0.48 -9.31 -1.36
N LEU A 2 -0.30 -8.44 -0.70
CA LEU A 2 -0.36 -7.01 -1.03
C LEU A 2 0.11 -6.16 0.14
N ILE A 3 0.98 -5.21 -0.15
CA ILE A 3 1.42 -4.18 0.80
C ILE A 3 0.86 -2.85 0.32
N ILE A 4 0.13 -2.17 1.18
CA ILE A 4 -0.37 -0.82 0.94
C ILE A 4 0.52 0.13 1.73
N VAL A 5 1.27 0.97 1.04
CA VAL A 5 2.19 1.97 1.59
C VAL A 5 1.47 3.30 1.63
N SER A 6 1.18 3.80 2.83
CA SER A 6 0.61 5.12 3.05
C SER A 6 1.55 5.96 3.91
N GLY A 7 1.40 7.27 3.90
CA GLY A 7 2.26 8.16 4.66
C GLY A 7 2.19 9.61 4.18
N ARG A 8 2.60 10.56 5.03
CA ARG A 8 2.65 11.99 4.68
C ARG A 8 3.67 12.25 3.56
N SER A 9 3.50 13.35 2.83
CA SER A 9 4.50 13.78 1.83
C SER A 9 5.86 13.92 2.51
N GLY A 10 6.92 13.36 1.91
CA GLY A 10 8.26 13.34 2.49
C GLY A 10 8.57 12.19 3.47
N SER A 11 7.62 11.28 3.75
CA SER A 11 7.85 10.19 4.72
C SER A 11 8.66 8.99 4.21
N GLY A 12 9.16 9.05 2.97
CA GLY A 12 9.96 7.98 2.39
C GLY A 12 9.15 6.86 1.72
N LYS A 13 7.89 7.10 1.31
CA LYS A 13 7.06 6.13 0.57
C LYS A 13 7.77 5.56 -0.66
N SER A 14 8.43 6.41 -1.44
CA SER A 14 9.19 5.96 -2.63
C SER A 14 10.35 5.04 -2.24
N VAL A 15 11.04 5.31 -1.13
CA VAL A 15 12.11 4.44 -0.61
C VAL A 15 11.55 3.09 -0.17
N ALA A 16 10.39 3.08 0.49
CA ALA A 16 9.71 1.84 0.88
C ALA A 16 9.26 1.03 -0.34
N LEU A 17 8.74 1.67 -1.38
CA LEU A 17 8.40 1.00 -2.64
C LEU A 17 9.63 0.41 -3.32
N HIS A 18 10.72 1.16 -3.46
CA HIS A 18 11.96 0.64 -4.06
C HIS A 18 12.52 -0.56 -3.28
N ALA A 19 12.51 -0.51 -1.95
CA ALA A 19 12.94 -1.66 -1.15
C ALA A 19 12.06 -2.89 -1.35
N LEU A 20 10.75 -2.71 -1.60
CA LEU A 20 9.83 -3.81 -1.90
C LEU A 20 10.03 -4.33 -3.33
N GLU A 21 10.33 -3.44 -4.28
CA GLU A 21 10.69 -3.79 -5.65
C GLU A 21 11.94 -4.67 -5.69
N ASP A 22 12.97 -4.32 -4.93
CA ASP A 22 14.20 -5.12 -4.77
C ASP A 22 13.92 -6.50 -4.15
N MET A 23 12.86 -6.63 -3.37
CA MET A 23 12.39 -7.90 -2.80
C MET A 23 11.49 -8.71 -3.75
N GLY A 24 11.25 -8.21 -4.97
CA GLY A 24 10.44 -8.88 -5.99
C GLY A 24 8.94 -8.55 -5.93
N PHE A 25 8.54 -7.48 -5.25
CA PHE A 25 7.15 -7.01 -5.28
C PHE A 25 6.91 -6.14 -6.51
N TYR A 26 5.75 -6.34 -7.15
CA TYR A 26 5.27 -5.42 -8.18
C TYR A 26 4.85 -4.09 -7.55
N CYS A 27 5.61 -3.04 -7.80
CA CYS A 27 5.42 -1.75 -7.15
C CYS A 27 4.61 -0.78 -8.02
N VAL A 28 3.55 -0.19 -7.45
CA VAL A 28 2.74 0.83 -8.11
C VAL A 28 2.67 2.07 -7.23
N ASP A 29 3.24 3.17 -7.72
CA ASP A 29 3.16 4.46 -7.03
C ASP A 29 1.88 5.21 -7.43
N ASN A 30 1.30 5.94 -6.49
CA ASN A 30 0.16 6.84 -6.70
C ASN A 30 -1.10 6.16 -7.29
N LEU A 31 -1.38 4.91 -6.89
CA LEU A 31 -2.52 4.15 -7.42
C LEU A 31 -3.85 4.76 -6.91
N PRO A 32 -4.80 5.10 -7.80
CA PRO A 32 -6.14 5.47 -7.40
C PRO A 32 -6.84 4.30 -6.68
N ILE A 33 -7.45 4.56 -5.53
CA ILE A 33 -8.11 3.52 -4.71
C ILE A 33 -9.18 2.74 -5.49
N VAL A 34 -9.81 3.37 -6.49
CA VAL A 34 -10.85 2.77 -7.34
C VAL A 34 -10.32 1.64 -8.22
N LEU A 35 -9.03 1.63 -8.53
CA LEU A 35 -8.37 0.60 -9.33
C LEU A 35 -7.78 -0.54 -8.47
N LEU A 36 -7.79 -0.39 -7.14
CA LEU A 36 -7.29 -1.40 -6.22
C LEU A 36 -7.90 -2.80 -6.44
N PRO A 37 -9.24 -2.95 -6.63
CA PRO A 37 -9.83 -4.27 -6.84
C PRO A 37 -9.31 -4.95 -8.11
N GLN A 38 -9.20 -4.20 -9.21
CA GLN A 38 -8.72 -4.74 -10.50
C GLN A 38 -7.27 -5.20 -10.42
N LEU A 39 -6.43 -4.44 -9.71
CA LEU A 39 -5.05 -4.86 -9.47
C LEU A 39 -5.01 -6.16 -8.66
N VAL A 40 -5.84 -6.27 -7.63
CA VAL A 40 -5.87 -7.47 -6.77
C VAL A 40 -6.35 -8.70 -7.54
N ASP A 41 -7.36 -8.57 -8.39
CA ASP A 41 -7.80 -9.66 -9.27
C ASP A 41 -6.64 -10.15 -10.14
N THR A 42 -5.89 -9.22 -10.74
CA THR A 42 -4.70 -9.53 -11.55
C THR A 42 -3.60 -10.22 -10.73
N LEU A 43 -3.39 -9.80 -9.47
CA LEU A 43 -2.37 -10.38 -8.59
C LEU A 43 -2.74 -11.79 -8.11
N ILE A 44 -4.04 -12.06 -7.96
CA ILE A 44 -4.54 -13.39 -7.62
C ILE A 44 -4.33 -14.34 -8.79
N GLU A 45 -4.65 -13.91 -10.01
CA GLU A 45 -4.45 -14.72 -11.22
C GLU A 45 -2.96 -15.01 -11.47
N SER A 46 -2.11 -14.01 -11.28
CA SER A 46 -0.65 -14.13 -11.47
C SER A 46 0.10 -14.70 -10.26
N ASN A 47 -0.61 -15.03 -9.17
CA ASN A 47 -0.05 -15.44 -7.87
C ASN A 47 1.15 -14.56 -7.42
N SER A 48 1.10 -13.28 -7.75
CA SER A 48 2.20 -12.34 -7.55
C SER A 48 1.99 -11.48 -6.31
N SER A 49 3.08 -10.94 -5.78
CA SER A 49 3.03 -9.99 -4.67
C SER A 49 3.22 -8.57 -5.17
N ALA A 50 2.47 -7.63 -4.60
CA ALA A 50 2.55 -6.23 -4.99
C ALA A 50 2.65 -5.30 -3.80
N ALA A 51 3.27 -4.15 -4.04
CA ALA A 51 3.30 -3.03 -3.13
C ALA A 51 2.70 -1.82 -3.84
N ILE A 52 1.71 -1.18 -3.25
CA ILE A 52 1.09 0.00 -3.82
C ILE A 52 1.28 1.17 -2.87
N SER A 53 1.52 2.37 -3.37
CA SER A 53 1.36 3.57 -2.57
C SER A 53 -0.01 4.20 -2.79
N ILE A 54 -0.60 4.68 -1.69
CA ILE A 54 -1.81 5.50 -1.74
C ILE A 54 -1.44 6.89 -1.26
N ASP A 55 -1.57 7.86 -2.17
CA ASP A 55 -1.37 9.26 -1.84
C ASP A 55 -2.65 9.83 -1.23
N ILE A 56 -2.50 10.64 -0.17
CA ILE A 56 -3.60 11.39 0.44
C ILE A 56 -4.33 12.31 -0.55
N ARG A 57 -3.66 12.71 -1.64
CA ARG A 57 -4.24 13.49 -2.74
C ARG A 57 -5.23 12.68 -3.58
N ASN A 58 -5.04 11.36 -3.64
CA ASN A 58 -5.94 10.42 -4.31
C ASN A 58 -6.83 9.68 -3.30
N MET A 59 -6.80 10.10 -2.03
CA MET A 59 -7.68 9.59 -1.01
C MET A 59 -9.07 10.20 -1.25
N PRO A 60 -10.12 9.37 -1.35
CA PRO A 60 -11.48 9.88 -1.49
C PRO A 60 -11.79 10.79 -0.30
N GLU A 61 -12.50 11.90 -0.54
CA GLU A 61 -12.95 12.82 0.52
C GLU A 61 -13.74 12.08 1.62
N SER A 62 -14.38 10.96 1.24
CA SER A 62 -15.07 10.04 2.14
C SER A 62 -14.19 8.84 2.55
N PRO A 63 -13.89 8.68 3.86
CA PRO A 63 -13.26 7.48 4.39
C PRO A 63 -14.04 6.19 4.08
N GLU A 64 -15.36 6.28 3.87
CA GLU A 64 -16.18 5.11 3.52
C GLU A 64 -15.76 4.48 2.19
N THR A 65 -15.33 5.27 1.21
CA THR A 65 -14.92 4.76 -0.11
C THR A 65 -13.66 3.90 0.00
N PHE A 66 -12.70 4.32 0.84
CA PHE A 66 -11.52 3.52 1.14
C PHE A 66 -11.90 2.21 1.85
N ALA A 67 -12.73 2.30 2.89
CA ALA A 67 -13.20 1.12 3.62
C ALA A 67 -13.95 0.13 2.71
N GLN A 68 -14.75 0.62 1.76
CA GLN A 68 -15.42 -0.23 0.77
C GLN A 68 -14.44 -0.88 -0.21
N ALA A 69 -13.44 -0.15 -0.69
CA ALA A 69 -12.41 -0.73 -1.57
C ALA A 69 -11.62 -1.85 -0.87
N ILE A 70 -11.27 -1.65 0.40
CA ILE A 70 -10.62 -2.68 1.22
C ILE A 70 -11.57 -3.85 1.50
N LYS A 71 -12.85 -3.62 1.77
CA LYS A 71 -13.85 -4.69 1.95
C LYS A 71 -14.08 -5.53 0.68
N LYS A 72 -13.84 -4.95 -0.50
CA LYS A 72 -13.93 -5.67 -1.78
C LYS A 72 -12.72 -6.58 -2.02
N LEU A 73 -11.66 -6.47 -1.23
CA LEU A 73 -10.54 -7.39 -1.29
C LEU A 73 -11.01 -8.79 -0.85
N PRO A 74 -10.67 -9.85 -1.61
CA PRO A 74 -11.05 -11.20 -1.24
C PRO A 74 -10.33 -11.63 0.04
N VAL A 75 -11.06 -12.28 0.94
CA VAL A 75 -10.61 -12.71 2.28
C VAL A 75 -9.34 -13.58 2.24
N LYS A 76 -9.08 -14.26 1.12
CA LYS A 76 -7.91 -15.12 0.92
C LYS A 76 -6.62 -14.33 0.62
N PHE A 77 -6.72 -13.04 0.34
CA PHE A 77 -5.58 -12.23 -0.06
C PHE A 77 -5.02 -11.47 1.13
N SER A 78 -3.82 -11.85 1.58
CA SER A 78 -3.16 -11.16 2.68
C SER A 78 -2.76 -9.74 2.27
N SER A 79 -3.48 -8.75 2.78
CA SER A 79 -3.15 -7.33 2.66
C SER A 79 -2.54 -6.80 3.96
N ARG A 80 -1.41 -6.08 3.88
CA ARG A 80 -0.84 -5.32 5.00
C ARG A 80 -0.83 -3.84 4.68
N LEU A 81 -1.20 -3.00 5.64
CA LEU A 81 -1.07 -1.55 5.55
C LEU A 81 0.20 -1.11 6.29
N LEU A 82 1.12 -0.49 5.57
CA LEU A 82 2.32 0.14 6.09
C LEU A 82 2.11 1.65 6.08
N PHE A 83 2.07 2.28 7.26
CA PHE A 83 2.02 3.72 7.39
C PHE A 83 3.40 4.27 7.74
N LEU A 84 4.01 5.01 6.82
CA LEU A 84 5.25 5.75 7.07
C LEU A 84 4.90 7.15 7.54
N ASP A 85 5.15 7.41 8.82
CA ASP A 85 5.18 8.75 9.35
C ASP A 85 6.64 9.20 9.45
N ALA A 86 6.93 10.39 8.95
CA ALA A 86 8.18 11.06 9.25
C ALA A 86 7.81 12.23 10.14
N ASP A 87 8.15 12.12 11.42
CA ASP A 87 8.31 13.30 12.23
C ASP A 87 9.33 14.20 11.50
N SER A 88 9.07 15.50 11.44
CA SER A 88 9.94 16.46 10.74
C SER A 88 11.40 16.44 11.25
N LYS A 89 11.67 15.66 12.30
CA LYS A 89 12.98 15.22 12.77
C LYS A 89 13.21 13.76 12.36
N LEU A 90 14.01 13.57 11.32
CA LEU A 90 14.53 12.30 10.81
C LEU A 90 14.79 11.24 11.91
N PHE A 91 14.37 9.98 11.69
CA PHE A 91 15.25 8.82 11.47
C PHE A 91 14.44 7.51 11.32
N SER A 92 14.88 6.68 10.37
CA SER A 92 14.36 5.35 10.01
C SER A 92 14.10 4.42 11.20
N ARG A 93 12.91 3.81 11.28
CA ARG A 93 12.64 2.69 12.19
C ARG A 93 11.72 1.66 11.54
N GLN A 94 12.28 0.49 11.20
CA GLN A 94 11.51 -0.71 10.88
C GLN A 94 10.70 -1.13 12.12
N LEU A 95 9.40 -1.35 11.96
CA LEU A 95 8.56 -2.02 12.95
C LEU A 95 7.83 -3.17 12.27
N THR A 96 8.44 -4.35 12.35
CA THR A 96 7.73 -5.63 12.38
C THR A 96 6.76 -5.60 13.56
N ASN A 97 5.49 -5.90 13.36
CA ASN A 97 4.80 -6.77 14.32
C ASN A 97 3.57 -7.48 13.75
N ASN A 98 3.49 -8.73 14.19
CA ASN A 98 2.42 -9.70 14.02
C ASN A 98 1.17 -9.28 14.80
N PHE A 99 0.00 -9.46 14.21
CA PHE A 99 -1.14 -10.18 14.81
C PHE A 99 -1.94 -10.82 13.67
#